data_AF-A0A439K806-F1
#
_entry.id   AF-A0A439K806-F1
#
_cell.length_a   1.000
_cell.length_b   1.000
_cell.length_c   1.000
_cell.angle_alpha   90.00
_cell.angle_beta   90.00
_cell.angle_gamma   90.00
#
_symmetry.space_group_name_H-M   'P 1'
#
loop_
_entity.id
_entity.type
_entity.pdbx_description
1 polymer ?
#
loop_
_entity_poly.entity_id
_entity_poly.type
_entity_poly.pdbx_seq_one_letter_code
_entity_poly.pdbx_strand_id
1 'polypeptide(L)' 'HAYSMSISSTKSTHAHCLGAASALEMIACVMAIQEDVVPPTANYREPDPACDLDVTPNVPRERKVRVAMSNAFAMGGTNA' A
#
# COMPACT_ATOMS: atom_id res chain seq x y z
N HIS A 1 10.99 -11.45 7.36
CA HIS A 1 10.92 -10.50 6.23
C HIS A 1 9.91 -9.38 6.43
N ALA A 2 8.77 -9.60 7.10
CA ALA A 2 7.72 -8.60 7.31
C ALA A 2 8.24 -7.21 7.74
N TYR A 3 9.06 -7.15 8.80
CA TYR A 3 9.61 -5.88 9.33
C TYR A 3 10.67 -5.18 8.46
N SER A 4 11.03 -5.75 7.30
CA SER A 4 11.93 -5.12 6.32
C SER A 4 11.19 -4.63 5.06
N MET A 5 9.90 -4.94 4.96
CA MET A 5 9.04 -4.50 3.86
C MET A 5 8.37 -3.19 4.24
N SER A 6 8.17 -2.33 3.25
CA SER A 6 7.30 -1.17 3.39
C SER A 6 5.94 -1.56 2.85
N ILE A 7 4.90 -1.35 3.65
CA ILE A 7 3.51 -1.60 3.33
C ILE A 7 2.84 -0.24 3.23
N SER A 8 1.87 -0.07 2.34
CA SER A 8 1.08 1.16 2.26
C SER A 8 -0.33 0.88 1.74
N SER A 9 -1.25 1.81 1.99
CA SER A 9 -2.58 1.78 1.37
C SER A 9 -2.86 3.11 0.69
N THR A 10 -2.89 3.12 -0.65
CA THR A 10 -3.20 4.33 -1.44
C THR A 10 -4.69 4.71 -1.37
N LYS A 11 -5.57 3.81 -0.90
CA LYS A 11 -6.96 4.15 -0.54
C LYS A 11 -7.03 5.30 0.47
N SER A 12 -5.98 5.49 1.28
CA SER A 12 -5.88 6.64 2.20
C SER A 12 -5.85 8.01 1.50
N THR A 13 -5.50 8.08 0.21
CA THR A 13 -5.43 9.32 -0.57
C THR A 13 -6.60 9.47 -1.55
N HIS A 14 -7.01 8.39 -2.22
CA HIS A 14 -8.03 8.42 -3.26
C HIS A 14 -9.34 7.69 -2.88
N ALA A 15 -9.50 7.29 -1.61
CA ALA A 15 -10.62 6.50 -1.12
C ALA A 15 -10.76 5.12 -1.79
N HIS A 16 -11.83 4.38 -1.46
CA HIS A 16 -12.08 3.06 -2.01
C HIS A 16 -12.96 3.11 -3.26
N CYS A 17 -12.35 2.92 -4.43
CA CYS A 17 -13.03 2.93 -5.73
C CYS A 17 -13.69 1.58 -6.11
N LEU A 18 -14.14 0.78 -5.13
CA LEU A 18 -14.78 -0.52 -5.34
C LEU A 18 -13.94 -1.42 -6.29
N GLY A 19 -14.56 -1.99 -7.32
CA GLY A 19 -13.89 -2.87 -8.29
C GLY A 19 -12.74 -2.21 -9.06
N ALA A 20 -12.68 -0.88 -9.12
CA ALA A 20 -11.56 -0.17 -9.74
C ALA A 20 -10.33 -0.05 -8.81
N ALA A 21 -10.48 -0.31 -7.51
CA ALA A 21 -9.39 -0.12 -6.54
C ALA A 21 -8.16 -0.97 -6.86
N SER A 22 -8.34 -2.24 -7.26
CA SER A 22 -7.23 -3.13 -7.61
C SER A 22 -6.44 -2.63 -8.82
N ALA A 23 -7.11 -2.02 -9.81
CA ALA A 23 -6.43 -1.45 -10.97
C ALA A 23 -5.60 -0.22 -10.58
N LEU A 24 -6.14 0.66 -9.74
CA LEU A 24 -5.41 1.83 -9.24
C LEU A 24 -4.20 1.44 -8.39
N GLU A 25 -4.35 0.47 -7.49
CA GLU A 25 -3.25 -0.02 -6.64
C GLU A 25 -2.18 -0.76 -7.45
N MET A 26 -2.56 -1.49 -8.50
CA MET A 26 -1.59 -2.11 -9.41
C MET A 26 -0.78 -1.05 -10.17
N ILE A 27 -1.43 0.02 -10.66
CA ILE A 27 -0.72 1.16 -11.26
C ILE A 27 0.26 1.75 -10.25
N ALA A 28 -0.15 1.96 -8.99
CA ALA A 28 0.72 2.45 -7.95
C ALA A 28 1.92 1.52 -7.68
N CYS A 29 1.73 0.19 -7.74
CA CYS A 29 2.83 -0.78 -7.62
C CYS A 29 3.82 -0.69 -8.79
N VAL A 30 3.34 -0.54 -10.02
CA VAL A 30 4.19 -0.35 -11.21
C VAL A 30 5.00 0.94 -11.06
N MET A 31 4.34 2.04 -10.68
CA MET A 31 5.01 3.33 -10.44
C MET A 31 6.04 3.23 -9.31
N ALA A 32 5.74 2.49 -8.23
CA ALA A 32 6.68 2.32 -7.12
C ALA A 32 7.96 1.59 -7.54
N ILE A 33 7.85 0.61 -8.45
CA ILE A 33 9.01 -0.08 -9.05
C ILE A 33 9.77 0.86 -9.99
N GLN A 34 9.07 1.64 -10.81
CA GLN A 34 9.70 2.51 -11.81
C GLN A 34 10.45 3.68 -11.16
N GLU A 35 9.88 4.28 -10.13
CA GLU A 35 10.39 5.49 -9.51
C GLU A 35 11.22 5.22 -8.25
N ASP A 36 11.30 3.95 -7.79
CA ASP A 36 11.93 3.59 -6.51
C ASP A 36 11.33 4.37 -5.30
N VAL A 37 10.01 4.60 -5.34
CA VAL A 37 9.26 5.32 -4.28
C VAL A 37 8.03 4.53 -3.85
N VAL A 38 7.93 4.25 -2.55
CA VAL A 38 6.72 3.67 -1.94
C VAL A 38 5.74 4.79 -1.57
N PRO A 39 4.47 4.74 -2.00
CA PRO A 39 3.49 5.76 -1.66
C PRO A 39 3.14 5.74 -0.16
N PRO A 40 2.68 6.87 0.40
CA PRO A 40 2.33 6.93 1.81
C PRO A 40 0.98 6.27 2.11
N THR A 41 0.82 5.84 3.35
CA THR A 41 -0.50 5.74 3.98
C THR A 41 -0.81 7.09 4.63
N ALA A 42 -1.61 7.90 3.95
CA ALA A 42 -2.01 9.22 4.42
C ALA A 42 -2.95 9.12 5.64
N ASN A 43 -3.05 10.22 6.39
CA ASN A 43 -3.91 10.36 7.57
C ASN A 43 -3.60 9.39 8.72
N TYR A 44 -2.38 8.83 8.77
CA TYR A 44 -1.95 8.00 9.89
C TYR A 44 -1.63 8.87 11.11
N ARG A 45 -2.34 8.68 12.23
CA ARG A 45 -2.24 9.53 13.42
C ARG A 45 -1.74 8.80 14.65
N GLU A 46 -2.25 7.59 14.87
CA GLU A 46 -1.98 6.80 16.06
C GLU A 46 -1.69 5.35 15.65
N PRO A 47 -0.65 4.72 16.22
CA PRO A 47 -0.37 3.32 15.95
C PRO A 47 -1.40 2.39 16.60
N ASP A 48 -1.82 1.37 15.84
CA ASP A 48 -2.63 0.28 16.35
C ASP A 48 -1.70 -0.84 16.89
N PRO A 49 -1.81 -1.24 18.18
CA PRO A 49 -1.01 -2.33 18.74
C PRO A 49 -1.14 -3.67 18.00
N ALA A 50 -2.23 -3.89 17.26
CA ALA A 50 -2.43 -5.09 16.45
C ALA A 50 -1.77 -5.00 15.05
N CYS A 51 -1.28 -3.82 14.66
CA CYS A 51 -0.62 -3.57 13.37
C CYS A 51 0.79 -2.99 13.61
N ASP A 52 1.75 -3.89 13.81
CA ASP A 52 3.14 -3.58 14.15
C ASP A 52 4.07 -3.46 12.92
N LEU A 53 3.49 -3.35 11.72
CA LEU A 53 4.23 -3.30 10.45
C LEU A 53 4.56 -1.86 10.03
N ASP A 54 5.58 -1.70 9.19
CA ASP A 54 5.91 -0.42 8.55
C ASP A 54 4.87 -0.06 7.49
N VAL A 55 3.82 0.64 7.89
CA VAL A 55 2.71 1.09 7.01
C VAL A 55 3.03 2.37 6.23
N THR A 56 4.29 2.79 6.16
CA THR A 56 4.75 3.98 5.40
C THR A 56 3.91 5.24 5.74
N PRO A 57 3.90 5.69 7.00
CA PRO A 57 2.94 6.69 7.47
C PRO A 57 3.22 8.09 6.90
N ASN A 58 2.18 8.71 6.33
CA ASN A 58 2.05 10.12 5.89
C ASN A 58 3.01 10.64 4.82
N VAL A 59 4.25 10.13 4.75
CA VAL A 59 5.30 10.62 3.85
C VAL A 59 5.74 9.48 2.94
N PRO A 60 5.83 9.69 1.60
CA PRO A 60 6.36 8.69 0.69
C PRO A 60 7.78 8.32 1.08
N ARG A 61 8.20 7.10 0.74
CA ARG A 61 9.54 6.61 1.07
C ARG A 61 10.31 6.20 -0.16
N GLU A 62 11.45 6.85 -0.38
CA GLU A 62 12.44 6.42 -1.36
C GLU A 62 13.12 5.13 -0.90
N ARG A 63 13.10 4.10 -1.75
CA ARG A 63 13.86 2.85 -1.57
C ARG A 63 13.89 2.09 -2.89
N LYS A 64 14.95 1.31 -3.11
CA LYS A 64 14.99 0.43 -4.28
C LYS A 64 13.87 -0.61 -4.23
N VAL A 65 12.90 -0.55 -5.15
CA VAL A 65 11.75 -1.45 -5.24
C VAL A 65 11.95 -2.41 -6.42
N ARG A 66 12.44 -3.61 -6.11
CA ARG A 66 12.64 -4.66 -7.13
C ARG A 66 11.39 -5.51 -7.39
N VAL A 67 10.51 -5.57 -6.40
CA VAL A 67 9.27 -6.36 -6.40
C VAL A 67 8.25 -5.60 -5.57
N ALA A 68 7.03 -5.49 -6.08
CA ALA A 68 5.86 -4.96 -5.39
C ALA A 68 4.71 -5.97 -5.48
N MET A 69 3.80 -5.92 -4.51
CA MET A 69 2.63 -6.78 -4.43
C MET A 69 1.40 -5.93 -4.08
N SER A 70 0.31 -6.12 -4.81
CA SER A 70 -0.99 -5.49 -4.55
C SER A 70 -1.95 -6.57 -4.05
N ASN A 71 -2.38 -6.47 -2.79
CA ASN A 71 -3.34 -7.41 -2.22
C ASN A 71 -4.77 -6.88 -2.37
N ALA A 72 -5.71 -7.72 -2.82
CA ALA A 72 -7.11 -7.39 -2.93
C ALA A 72 -7.99 -8.43 -2.21
N PHE A 73 -8.79 -7.97 -1.26
CA PHE A 73 -9.78 -8.77 -0.54
C PHE A 73 -11.16 -8.17 -0.79
N ALA A 74 -12.03 -8.92 -1.45
CA ALA A 74 -13.37 -8.46 -1.85
C ALA A 74 -14.47 -9.17 -1.05
N MET A 75 -15.65 -8.53 -1.01
CA MET A 75 -16.85 -9.11 -0.40
C MET A 75 -17.15 -10.49 -1.00
N GLY A 76 -17.60 -11.43 -0.17
CA GLY A 76 -17.87 -12.81 -0.58
C GLY A 76 -16.67 -13.76 -0.45
N GLY A 77 -15.55 -13.30 0.10
CA GLY A 77 -14.36 -14.13 0.34
C GLY A 77 -13.46 -14.31 -0.88
N THR A 78 -13.64 -13.48 -1.92
CA THR A 78 -12.79 -13.48 -3.11
C THR A 78 -11.51 -12.72 -2.82
N ASN A 79 -10.38 -13.44 -2.82
CA ASN A 79 -9.07 -12.91 -2.50
C ASN A 79 -8.15 -13.06 -3.72
N ALA A 80 -7.41 -12.01 -4.07
CA ALA A 80 -6.51 -11.95 -5.22
C ALA A 80 -5.21 -11.21 -4.89
#